data_AF-A0AAD7JUM2-F1
#
_entry.id   AF-A0AAD7JUM2-F1
#
_cell.length_a   1.000
_cell.length_b   1.000
_cell.length_c   1.000
_cell.angle_alpha   90.00
_cell.angle_beta   90.00
_cell.angle_gamma   90.00
#
_symmetry.space_group_name_H-M   'P 1'
#
loop_
_entity.id
_entity.type
_entity.pdbx_description
1 polymer ?
#
loop_
_entity_poly.entity_id
_entity_poly.type
_entity_poly.pdbx_seq_one_letter_code
_entity_poly.pdbx_strand_id
1 'polypeptide(L)'
;MPDATMPPPFVPRAPFQGPAGDVILRSSDGIDFYVYRIVLSLASPIFEHMFSSSQPHSESDTLPVVSMAESAIILDRSLRFFYPGAEPVIASVDQLCDILELLVGKYDMQFLAPLGKGFLRGYIDDEPLACLAVAVSRGWQDIARTVARKCLSLPLFTPTYKLPDVWKYAPAAAYYHLLQYHYRCGEAARASWRNLSWVNSPESSEGIWETQSCKCTPYYLEGSRKLPGTKGYGASAWLIEYLQASAEMAAITPSPAMVNMLDDRSLVSKALQSANNCADCKYRMPKVLREFISTQWWPHIKSEIAKVELDLEILFSQ
;
A
#
# COMPACT_ATOMS: atom_id res chain seq x y z
N MET A 1 22.67 42.34 1.91
CA MET A 1 22.41 40.89 2.03
C MET A 1 21.15 40.75 2.85
N PRO A 2 20.09 40.08 2.37
CA PRO A 2 18.89 39.93 3.17
C PRO A 2 19.20 38.96 4.31
N ASP A 3 18.91 39.43 5.51
CA ASP A 3 18.94 38.72 6.78
C ASP A 3 18.10 37.44 6.64
N ALA A 4 18.77 36.29 6.65
CA ALA A 4 18.11 34.99 6.63
C ALA A 4 17.47 34.80 8.00
N THR A 5 16.23 35.27 8.14
CA THR A 5 15.42 35.09 9.34
C THR A 5 15.40 33.60 9.70
N MET A 6 16.20 33.23 10.70
CA MET A 6 16.12 31.91 11.31
C MET A 6 14.66 31.70 11.73
N PRO A 7 14.07 30.52 11.43
CA PRO A 7 12.74 30.21 11.93
C PRO A 7 12.73 30.38 13.46
N PRO A 8 11.60 30.82 14.05
CA PRO A 8 11.51 30.99 15.49
C PRO A 8 11.91 29.68 16.19
N PRO A 9 12.69 29.75 17.28
CA PRO A 9 13.15 28.55 17.98
C PRO A 9 11.97 27.70 18.41
N PHE A 10 12.10 26.38 18.29
CA PHE A 10 11.07 25.45 18.70
C PHE A 10 10.77 25.64 20.20
N VAL A 11 9.50 25.80 20.55
CA VAL A 11 9.06 25.93 21.94
C VAL A 11 8.30 24.68 22.32
N PRO A 12 8.80 23.87 23.28
CA PRO A 12 8.08 22.72 23.80
C PRO A 12 6.71 23.15 24.30
N ARG A 13 5.70 22.30 24.10
CA ARG A 13 4.35 22.52 24.65
C ARG A 13 4.14 21.65 25.87
N ALA A 14 3.15 21.98 26.69
CA ALA A 14 2.72 21.13 27.79
C ALA A 14 2.59 19.66 27.33
N PRO A 15 3.05 18.69 28.14
CA PRO A 15 3.51 18.83 29.53
C PRO A 15 5.01 19.15 29.72
N PHE A 16 5.76 19.44 28.65
CA PHE A 16 7.23 19.58 28.72
C PHE A 16 7.72 21.01 29.01
N GLN A 17 6.79 21.91 29.39
CA GLN A 17 7.05 23.32 29.64
C GLN A 17 7.36 23.58 31.12
N GLY A 18 8.38 24.40 31.37
CA GLY A 18 8.68 24.92 32.71
C GLY A 18 9.29 23.87 33.66
N PRO A 19 9.68 24.26 34.87
CA PRO A 19 10.50 23.43 35.78
C PRO A 19 9.75 22.25 36.42
N ALA A 20 8.58 21.86 35.90
CA ALA A 20 7.84 20.69 36.34
C ALA A 20 8.53 19.42 35.81
N GLY A 21 9.53 18.93 36.54
CA GLY A 21 10.32 17.76 36.17
C GLY A 21 11.43 17.51 37.18
N ASP A 22 12.06 16.33 37.10
CA ASP A 22 13.24 15.97 37.91
C ASP A 22 14.49 15.74 37.04
N VAL A 23 14.37 15.91 35.72
CA VAL A 23 15.47 15.89 34.74
C VAL A 23 15.15 16.76 33.53
N ILE A 24 16.18 17.32 32.92
CA ILE A 24 16.09 18.05 31.65
C ILE A 24 16.69 17.19 30.55
N LEU A 25 15.93 16.90 29.49
CA LEU A 25 16.47 16.40 28.24
C LEU A 25 16.77 17.58 27.32
N ARG A 26 18.04 17.82 27.01
CA ARG A 26 18.47 18.86 26.07
C ARG A 26 18.64 18.26 24.69
N SER A 27 17.81 18.69 23.75
CA SER A 27 17.91 18.32 22.33
C SER A 27 19.21 18.81 21.68
N SER A 28 19.55 18.25 20.51
CA SER A 28 20.79 18.60 19.79
C SER A 28 20.80 20.02 19.23
N ASP A 29 19.62 20.62 19.05
CA ASP A 29 19.41 22.04 18.71
C ASP A 29 19.25 22.94 19.95
N GLY A 30 19.56 22.42 21.15
CA GLY A 30 19.71 23.21 22.38
C GLY A 30 18.40 23.54 23.09
N ILE A 31 17.28 22.93 22.70
CA ILE A 31 15.99 23.11 23.37
C ILE A 31 15.85 22.13 24.53
N ASP A 32 15.43 22.65 25.69
CA ASP A 32 15.28 21.92 26.94
C ASP A 32 13.84 21.39 27.12
N PHE A 33 13.73 20.11 27.46
CA PHE A 33 12.49 19.42 27.80
C PHE A 33 12.52 19.01 29.25
N TYR A 34 11.60 19.54 30.05
CA TYR A 34 11.45 19.17 31.46
C TYR A 34 10.55 17.94 31.56
N VAL A 35 11.10 16.86 32.13
CA VAL A 35 10.42 15.55 32.17
C VAL A 35 10.68 14.84 33.50
N TYR A 36 9.98 13.72 33.71
CA TYR A 36 10.13 12.87 34.88
C TYR A 36 10.91 11.59 34.54
N ARG A 37 12.03 11.36 35.24
CA ARG A 37 12.86 10.16 35.13
C ARG A 37 12.04 8.90 35.25
N ILE A 38 11.11 8.85 36.23
CA ILE A 38 10.28 7.67 36.45
C ILE A 38 9.43 7.29 35.23
N VAL A 39 8.87 8.26 34.50
CA VAL A 39 8.06 7.99 33.30
C VAL A 39 8.94 7.38 32.21
N LEU A 40 10.13 7.96 32.00
CA LEU A 40 11.08 7.49 31.00
C LEU A 40 11.68 6.12 31.35
N SER A 41 12.05 5.89 32.62
CA SER A 41 12.57 4.61 33.10
C SER A 41 11.53 3.48 32.98
N LEU A 42 10.26 3.76 33.31
CA LEU A 42 9.18 2.78 33.15
C LEU A 42 8.90 2.45 31.68
N ALA A 43 9.08 3.44 30.79
CA ALA A 43 8.87 3.25 29.36
C ALA A 43 10.06 2.55 28.69
N SER A 44 11.29 2.76 29.16
CA SER A 44 12.50 2.33 28.46
C SER A 44 13.62 1.87 29.41
N PRO A 45 14.14 0.65 29.20
CA PRO A 45 15.31 0.17 29.96
C PRO A 45 16.58 0.97 29.63
N ILE A 46 16.67 1.57 28.44
CA ILE A 46 17.79 2.42 28.03
C ILE A 46 17.81 3.70 28.88
N PHE A 47 16.66 4.33 29.08
CA PHE A 47 16.57 5.49 29.98
C PHE A 47 16.80 5.10 31.44
N GLU A 48 16.27 3.97 31.89
CA GLU A 48 16.53 3.45 33.25
C GLU A 48 18.04 3.28 33.51
N HIS A 49 18.75 2.62 32.58
CA HIS A 49 20.20 2.45 32.67
C HIS A 49 20.96 3.78 32.60
N MET A 50 20.56 4.67 31.69
CA MET A 50 21.16 6.00 31.53
C MET A 50 21.08 6.81 32.83
N PHE A 51 19.91 6.81 33.48
CA PHE A 51 19.69 7.53 34.73
C PHE A 51 20.36 6.88 35.94
N SER A 52 20.50 5.55 35.95
CA SER A 52 21.18 4.84 37.03
C SER A 52 22.70 5.04 36.99
N SER A 53 23.25 5.28 35.79
CA SER A 53 24.68 5.48 35.56
C SER A 53 25.15 6.92 35.81
N SER A 54 24.24 7.89 35.69
CA SER A 54 24.51 9.28 36.06
C SER A 54 24.62 9.40 37.58
N GLN A 55 25.85 9.53 38.10
CA GLN A 55 26.13 9.80 39.50
C GLN A 55 25.44 11.11 39.94
N PRO A 56 25.02 11.24 41.21
CA PRO A 56 24.52 12.50 41.73
C PRO A 56 25.67 13.52 41.74
N HIS A 57 25.69 14.41 40.75
CA HIS A 57 26.55 15.59 40.81
C HIS A 57 26.02 16.52 41.89
N SER A 58 26.70 16.48 43.04
CA SER A 58 26.96 17.57 43.99
C SER A 58 25.91 18.69 44.10
N GLU A 59 25.24 18.74 45.26
CA GLU A 59 24.73 19.91 46.04
C GLU A 59 24.49 21.24 45.29
N SER A 60 23.93 21.20 44.09
CA SER A 60 23.53 22.38 43.33
C SER A 60 22.03 22.30 43.09
N ASP A 61 21.32 23.42 43.30
CA ASP A 61 19.86 23.55 43.11
C ASP A 61 19.42 23.39 41.63
N THR A 62 20.29 22.89 40.75
CA THR A 62 20.06 22.77 39.32
C THR A 62 19.69 21.35 38.93
N LEU A 63 18.59 21.18 38.17
CA LEU A 63 18.15 19.90 37.64
C LEU A 63 19.24 19.25 36.76
N PRO A 64 19.42 17.92 36.82
CA PRO A 64 20.36 17.22 35.96
C PRO A 64 19.96 17.37 34.48
N VAL A 65 20.94 17.65 33.63
CA VAL A 65 20.75 17.83 32.18
C VAL A 65 21.36 16.65 31.43
N VAL A 66 20.55 15.98 30.62
CA VAL A 66 20.98 14.90 29.73
C VAL A 66 20.96 15.41 28.29
N SER A 67 22.10 15.36 27.62
CA SER A 67 22.22 15.77 26.21
C SER A 67 21.73 14.65 25.29
N MET A 68 20.85 14.99 24.36
CA MET A 68 20.22 14.09 23.40
C MET A 68 20.79 14.33 22.00
N ALA A 69 20.85 13.27 21.18
CA ALA A 69 21.24 13.40 19.77
C ALA A 69 20.09 13.92 18.90
N GLU A 70 18.85 13.72 19.36
CA GLU A 70 17.64 14.08 18.64
C GLU A 70 17.35 15.59 18.69
N SER A 71 16.85 16.13 17.58
CA SER A 71 16.32 17.51 17.53
C SER A 71 15.06 17.65 18.38
N ALA A 72 14.74 18.89 18.76
CA ALA A 72 13.58 19.22 19.58
C ALA A 72 12.26 18.69 18.98
N ILE A 73 12.09 18.77 17.65
CA ILE A 73 10.88 18.30 16.96
C ILE A 73 10.68 16.80 17.12
N ILE A 74 11.76 16.02 16.93
CA ILE A 74 11.69 14.55 17.06
C ILE A 74 11.47 14.18 18.52
N LEU A 75 12.19 14.81 19.45
CA LEU A 75 12.07 14.53 20.87
C LEU A 75 10.66 14.83 21.40
N ASP A 76 10.08 16.00 21.06
CA ASP A 76 8.70 16.37 21.43
C ASP A 76 7.69 15.32 20.93
N ARG A 77 7.76 14.97 19.65
CA ARG A 77 6.84 13.99 19.04
C ARG A 77 6.97 12.62 19.70
N SER A 78 8.19 12.18 19.97
CA SER A 78 8.49 10.91 20.60
C SER A 78 7.98 10.83 22.04
N LEU A 79 8.23 11.86 22.86
CA LEU A 79 7.78 11.89 24.25
C LEU A 79 6.24 11.81 24.35
N ARG A 80 5.52 12.43 23.42
CA ARG A 80 4.04 12.41 23.39
C ARG A 80 3.42 11.03 23.23
N PHE A 81 4.16 10.01 22.81
CA PHE A 81 3.60 8.65 22.67
C PHE A 81 3.30 7.97 24.00
N PHE A 82 4.00 8.36 25.07
CA PHE A 82 3.95 7.66 26.36
C PHE A 82 3.86 8.59 27.56
N TYR A 83 3.76 9.91 27.35
CA TYR A 83 3.47 10.86 28.41
C TYR A 83 1.95 11.09 28.55
N PRO A 84 1.39 10.95 29.76
CA PRO A 84 -0.04 11.20 29.98
C PRO A 84 -0.46 12.64 29.59
N GLY A 85 -1.65 12.76 28.97
CA GLY A 85 -2.24 14.06 28.60
C GLY A 85 -1.60 14.73 27.37
N ALA A 86 -0.62 14.09 26.75
CA ALA A 86 -0.05 14.52 25.48
C ALA A 86 -0.59 13.63 24.34
N GLU A 87 -1.18 14.24 23.31
CA GLU A 87 -1.57 13.53 22.10
C GLU A 87 -0.42 13.54 21.08
N PRO A 88 0.00 12.37 20.55
CA PRO A 88 0.97 12.32 19.47
C PRO A 88 0.31 12.77 18.16
N VAL A 89 0.97 13.72 17.46
CA VAL A 89 0.56 14.17 16.14
C VAL A 89 1.48 13.54 15.10
N ILE A 90 0.93 12.66 14.28
CA ILE A 90 1.64 11.99 13.18
C ILE A 90 1.04 12.54 11.88
N ALA A 91 1.86 13.24 11.08
CA ALA A 91 1.38 13.86 9.85
C ALA A 91 1.67 13.03 8.58
N SER A 92 2.50 11.99 8.67
CA SER A 92 2.83 11.11 7.55
C SER A 92 3.38 9.76 8.00
N VAL A 93 3.44 8.80 7.07
CA VAL A 93 4.07 7.49 7.31
C VAL A 93 5.57 7.61 7.59
N ASP A 94 6.28 8.51 6.90
CA ASP A 94 7.71 8.75 7.16
C ASP A 94 7.95 9.22 8.60
N GLN A 95 7.12 10.15 9.10
CA GLN A 95 7.23 10.62 10.48
C GLN A 95 6.95 9.49 11.47
N LEU A 96 5.94 8.66 11.20
CA LEU A 96 5.66 7.49 12.03
C LEU A 96 6.85 6.53 12.06
N CYS A 97 7.47 6.28 10.90
CA CYS A 97 8.63 5.40 10.81
C CYS A 97 9.81 5.94 11.60
N ASP A 98 10.18 7.22 11.42
CA ASP A 98 11.29 7.83 12.14
C ASP A 98 11.08 7.77 13.67
N ILE A 99 9.86 8.04 14.14
CA ILE A 99 9.51 7.95 15.57
C ILE A 99 9.60 6.51 16.07
N LEU A 100 9.10 5.54 15.31
CA LEU A 100 9.16 4.13 15.71
C LEU A 100 10.59 3.58 15.67
N GLU A 101 11.42 3.94 14.69
CA GLU A 101 12.85 3.59 14.66
C GLU A 101 13.55 4.09 15.93
N LEU A 102 13.25 5.33 16.33
CA LEU A 102 13.83 5.90 17.53
C LEU A 102 13.31 5.21 18.81
N LEU A 103 11.99 5.14 19.00
CA LEU A 103 11.41 4.66 20.26
C LEU A 103 11.57 3.15 20.44
N VAL A 104 11.28 2.37 19.40
CA VAL A 104 11.35 0.90 19.47
C VAL A 104 12.77 0.41 19.23
N GLY A 105 13.48 1.00 18.25
CA GLY A 105 14.83 0.58 17.90
C GLY A 105 15.90 1.09 18.87
N LYS A 106 15.99 2.40 19.07
CA LYS A 106 17.04 3.02 19.91
C LYS A 106 16.74 2.93 21.41
N TYR A 107 15.50 3.17 21.82
CA TYR A 107 15.11 3.24 23.24
C TYR A 107 14.39 1.97 23.75
N ASP A 108 14.29 0.91 22.94
CA ASP A 108 13.71 -0.38 23.30
C ASP A 108 12.28 -0.31 23.91
N MET A 109 11.47 0.61 23.42
CA MET A 109 10.07 0.79 23.86
C MET A 109 9.12 -0.14 23.12
N GLN A 110 9.30 -1.46 23.24
CA GLN A 110 8.53 -2.47 22.49
C GLN A 110 7.01 -2.39 22.71
N PHE A 111 6.56 -1.86 23.86
CA PHE A 111 5.15 -1.67 24.18
C PHE A 111 4.43 -0.72 23.20
N LEU A 112 5.17 0.10 22.44
CA LEU A 112 4.62 1.01 21.43
C LEU A 112 4.33 0.32 20.10
N ALA A 113 4.84 -0.90 19.86
CA ALA A 113 4.62 -1.59 18.59
C ALA A 113 3.12 -1.77 18.26
N PRO A 114 2.24 -2.20 19.18
CA PRO A 114 0.80 -2.26 18.92
C PRO A 114 0.16 -0.92 18.56
N LEU A 115 0.60 0.19 19.18
CA LEU A 115 0.13 1.54 18.86
C LEU A 115 0.59 1.96 17.46
N GLY A 116 1.86 1.73 17.14
CA GLY A 116 2.40 1.96 15.80
C GLY A 116 1.65 1.19 14.72
N LYS A 117 1.31 -0.09 14.98
CA LYS A 117 0.43 -0.89 14.13
C LYS A 117 -0.95 -0.25 13.96
N GLY A 118 -1.52 0.31 15.03
CA GLY A 118 -2.78 1.04 15.02
C GLY A 118 -2.75 2.26 14.11
N PHE A 119 -1.75 3.13 14.26
CA PHE A 119 -1.57 4.30 13.41
C PHE A 119 -1.34 3.90 11.95
N LEU A 120 -0.49 2.90 11.70
CA LEU A 120 -0.15 2.48 10.35
C LEU A 120 -1.39 2.00 9.57
N ARG A 121 -2.36 1.36 10.24
CA ARG A 121 -3.63 0.95 9.61
C ARG A 121 -4.41 2.12 9.02
N GLY A 122 -4.31 3.31 9.61
CA GLY A 122 -4.98 4.52 9.11
C GLY A 122 -4.43 5.03 7.78
N TYR A 123 -3.23 4.60 7.37
CA TYR A 123 -2.57 5.05 6.14
C TYR A 123 -2.56 3.99 5.03
N ILE A 124 -3.05 2.77 5.28
CA ILE A 124 -2.94 1.65 4.32
C ILE A 124 -3.62 1.96 2.99
N ASP A 125 -4.76 2.65 3.03
CA ASP A 125 -5.52 2.93 1.82
C ASP A 125 -4.88 4.03 0.95
N ASP A 126 -4.24 5.01 1.57
CA ASP A 126 -3.66 6.17 0.91
C ASP A 126 -2.19 5.95 0.49
N GLU A 127 -1.40 5.31 1.36
CA GLU A 127 0.05 5.13 1.19
C GLU A 127 0.50 3.66 1.40
N PRO A 128 -0.11 2.67 0.70
CA PRO A 128 0.17 1.26 0.97
C PRO A 128 1.65 0.89 0.79
N LEU A 129 2.34 1.46 -0.19
CA LEU A 129 3.76 1.13 -0.42
C LEU A 129 4.66 1.64 0.71
N ALA A 130 4.36 2.81 1.28
CA ALA A 130 5.08 3.34 2.44
C ALA A 130 4.77 2.48 3.69
N CYS A 131 3.50 2.10 3.88
CA CYS A 131 3.12 1.24 4.99
C CYS A 131 3.78 -0.15 4.93
N LEU A 132 3.98 -0.68 3.71
CA LEU A 132 4.67 -1.96 3.56
C LEU A 132 6.12 -1.86 4.04
N ALA A 133 6.84 -0.79 3.67
CA ALA A 133 8.22 -0.56 4.11
C ALA A 133 8.35 -0.59 5.64
N VAL A 134 7.45 0.11 6.33
CA VAL A 134 7.40 0.14 7.81
C VAL A 134 7.13 -1.24 8.39
N ALA A 135 6.20 -1.99 7.79
CA ALA A 135 5.83 -3.30 8.27
C ALA A 135 6.95 -4.33 8.07
N VAL A 136 7.65 -4.30 6.93
CA VAL A 136 8.75 -5.23 6.65
C VAL A 136 9.99 -4.93 7.50
N SER A 137 10.34 -3.65 7.69
CA SER A 137 11.50 -3.27 8.52
C SER A 137 11.34 -3.67 9.99
N ARG A 138 10.11 -3.90 10.45
CA ARG A 138 9.76 -4.24 11.84
C ARG A 138 9.29 -5.67 12.05
N GLY A 139 9.30 -6.52 11.02
CA GLY A 139 8.82 -7.90 11.15
C GLY A 139 7.30 -8.03 11.37
N TRP A 140 6.50 -7.01 11.02
CA TRP A 140 5.05 -7.00 11.25
C TRP A 140 4.29 -7.76 10.15
N GLN A 141 4.43 -9.10 10.17
CA GLN A 141 3.89 -9.99 9.14
C GLN A 141 2.37 -9.87 8.91
N ASP A 142 1.60 -9.65 9.99
CA ASP A 142 0.14 -9.49 9.94
C ASP A 142 -0.27 -8.28 9.10
N ILE A 143 0.44 -7.16 9.25
CA ILE A 143 0.21 -5.95 8.46
C ILE A 143 0.78 -6.12 7.06
N ALA A 144 2.02 -6.59 6.93
CA ALA A 144 2.70 -6.72 5.63
C ALA A 144 1.88 -7.54 4.64
N ARG A 145 1.27 -8.66 5.09
CA ARG A 145 0.37 -9.48 4.26
C ARG A 145 -0.80 -8.68 3.68
N THR A 146 -1.45 -7.89 4.53
CA THR A 146 -2.62 -7.08 4.15
C THR A 146 -2.22 -5.97 3.18
N VAL A 147 -1.12 -5.28 3.50
CA VAL A 147 -0.63 -4.13 2.74
C VAL A 147 -0.03 -4.54 1.39
N ALA A 148 0.67 -5.67 1.30
CA ALA A 148 1.22 -6.17 0.05
C ALA A 148 0.12 -6.46 -0.99
N ARG A 149 -1.03 -7.00 -0.56
CA ARG A 149 -2.20 -7.14 -1.43
C ARG A 149 -2.77 -5.80 -1.86
N LYS A 150 -2.79 -4.81 -0.95
CA LYS A 150 -3.22 -3.45 -1.27
C LYS A 150 -2.29 -2.79 -2.29
N CYS A 151 -0.99 -3.06 -2.25
CA CYS A 151 -0.02 -2.55 -3.23
C CYS A 151 -0.32 -2.99 -4.67
N LEU A 152 -1.14 -4.02 -4.90
CA LEU A 152 -1.58 -4.40 -6.24
C LEU A 152 -2.47 -3.34 -6.91
N SER A 153 -3.06 -2.40 -6.16
CA SER A 153 -3.76 -1.26 -6.75
C SER A 153 -2.82 -0.16 -7.25
N LEU A 154 -1.51 -0.30 -7.04
CA LEU A 154 -0.52 0.69 -7.43
C LEU A 154 0.10 0.31 -8.79
N PRO A 155 0.34 1.30 -9.67
CA PRO A 155 0.98 1.08 -10.97
C PRO A 155 2.52 1.02 -10.82
N LEU A 156 3.04 0.05 -10.07
CA LEU A 156 4.44 -0.02 -9.63
C LEU A 156 5.47 -0.04 -10.76
N PHE A 157 5.08 -0.54 -11.95
CA PHE A 157 5.96 -0.60 -13.13
C PHE A 157 5.89 0.64 -14.03
N THR A 158 5.15 1.67 -13.63
CA THR A 158 5.07 2.93 -14.40
C THR A 158 6.21 3.88 -14.00
N PRO A 159 6.84 4.57 -14.97
CA PRO A 159 7.99 5.46 -14.69
C PRO A 159 7.61 6.67 -13.83
N THR A 160 6.32 6.96 -13.69
CA THR A 160 5.79 8.04 -12.86
C THR A 160 5.66 7.68 -11.39
N TYR A 161 5.67 6.38 -11.05
CA TYR A 161 5.48 5.94 -9.68
C TYR A 161 6.80 6.06 -8.91
N LYS A 162 6.80 6.86 -7.83
CA LYS A 162 8.00 7.11 -7.01
C LYS A 162 8.05 6.18 -5.81
N LEU A 163 9.24 5.69 -5.49
CA LEU A 163 9.48 4.94 -4.26
C LEU A 163 9.46 5.91 -3.06
N PRO A 164 8.64 5.67 -2.02
CA PRO A 164 8.64 6.49 -0.80
C PRO A 164 9.98 6.47 -0.07
N ASP A 165 10.37 7.58 0.55
CA ASP A 165 11.67 7.72 1.23
C ASP A 165 11.85 6.75 2.41
N VAL A 166 10.75 6.37 3.08
CA VAL A 166 10.73 5.35 4.15
C VAL A 166 11.34 4.00 3.74
N TRP A 167 11.44 3.69 2.44
CA TRP A 167 12.11 2.48 1.97
C TRP A 167 13.61 2.41 2.29
N LYS A 168 14.23 3.53 2.69
CA LYS A 168 15.62 3.54 3.21
C LYS A 168 15.82 2.65 4.44
N TYR A 169 14.75 2.32 5.17
CA TYR A 169 14.77 1.45 6.35
C TYR A 169 14.40 -0.01 6.04
N ALA A 170 13.90 -0.30 4.84
CA ALA A 170 13.41 -1.63 4.47
C ALA A 170 14.47 -2.40 3.65
N PRO A 171 14.52 -3.74 3.75
CA PRO A 171 15.39 -4.54 2.89
C PRO A 171 15.02 -4.37 1.41
N ALA A 172 16.03 -4.18 0.55
CA ALA A 172 15.83 -4.10 -0.90
C ALA A 172 15.19 -5.37 -1.47
N ALA A 173 15.50 -6.54 -0.88
CA ALA A 173 14.88 -7.82 -1.21
C ALA A 173 13.35 -7.76 -1.06
N ALA A 174 12.83 -7.16 0.02
CA ALA A 174 11.40 -7.03 0.25
C ALA A 174 10.70 -6.27 -0.90
N TYR A 175 11.32 -5.20 -1.40
CA TYR A 175 10.80 -4.46 -2.55
C TYR A 175 10.81 -5.33 -3.82
N TYR A 176 11.91 -6.03 -4.07
CA TYR A 176 12.04 -6.93 -5.21
C TYR A 176 10.98 -8.04 -5.20
N HIS A 177 10.72 -8.65 -4.04
CA HIS A 177 9.69 -9.69 -3.91
C HIS A 177 8.27 -9.14 -4.06
N LEU A 178 8.01 -7.90 -3.61
CA LEU A 178 6.76 -7.23 -3.94
C LEU A 178 6.60 -7.04 -5.45
N LEU A 179 7.65 -6.60 -6.16
CA LEU A 179 7.60 -6.44 -7.62
C LEU A 179 7.36 -7.78 -8.33
N GLN A 180 8.02 -8.86 -7.90
CA GLN A 180 7.78 -10.20 -8.44
C GLN A 180 6.34 -10.66 -8.20
N TYR A 181 5.80 -10.42 -7.01
CA TYR A 181 4.42 -10.72 -6.67
C TYR A 181 3.45 -9.94 -7.58
N HIS A 182 3.64 -8.63 -7.69
CA HIS A 182 2.84 -7.75 -8.55
C HIS A 182 2.89 -8.20 -10.01
N TYR A 183 4.09 -8.51 -10.52
CA TYR A 183 4.28 -9.04 -11.88
C TYR A 183 3.51 -10.34 -12.11
N ARG A 184 3.61 -11.32 -11.18
CA ARG A 184 2.88 -12.60 -11.28
C ARG A 184 1.37 -12.39 -11.26
N CYS A 185 0.87 -11.47 -10.43
CA CYS A 185 -0.55 -11.09 -10.44
C CYS A 185 -0.96 -10.45 -11.78
N GLY A 186 -0.12 -9.58 -12.34
CA GLY A 186 -0.36 -8.97 -13.65
C GLY A 186 -0.38 -10.00 -14.78
N GLU A 187 0.56 -10.96 -14.78
CA GLU A 187 0.59 -12.06 -15.76
C GLU A 187 -0.64 -12.96 -15.65
N ALA A 188 -1.10 -13.27 -14.44
CA ALA A 188 -2.35 -14.01 -14.23
C ALA A 188 -3.54 -13.30 -14.88
N ALA A 189 -3.63 -11.97 -14.74
CA ALA A 189 -4.67 -11.17 -15.39
C ALA A 189 -4.52 -11.13 -16.92
N ARG A 190 -3.29 -10.96 -17.45
CA ARG A 190 -3.03 -10.98 -18.91
C ARG A 190 -3.38 -12.32 -19.54
N ALA A 191 -3.15 -13.42 -18.84
CA ALA A 191 -3.41 -14.76 -19.36
C ALA A 191 -4.92 -15.05 -19.51
N SER A 192 -5.78 -14.39 -18.73
CA SER A 192 -7.22 -14.67 -18.67
C SER A 192 -7.96 -14.56 -20.01
N TRP A 193 -7.53 -13.71 -20.93
CA TRP A 193 -8.20 -13.55 -22.23
C TRP A 193 -7.72 -14.56 -23.28
N ARG A 194 -6.56 -15.21 -23.07
CA ARG A 194 -5.94 -16.12 -24.04
C ARG A 194 -6.64 -17.48 -24.12
N ASN A 195 -7.34 -17.87 -23.06
CA ASN A 195 -8.07 -19.14 -22.97
C ASN A 195 -9.43 -18.91 -22.31
N LEU A 196 -10.51 -19.09 -23.09
CA LEU A 196 -11.89 -18.88 -22.65
C LEU A 196 -12.61 -20.20 -22.31
N SER A 197 -11.86 -21.29 -22.08
CA SER A 197 -12.43 -22.59 -21.71
C SER A 197 -13.20 -22.59 -20.39
N TRP A 198 -13.02 -21.57 -19.56
CA TRP A 198 -13.80 -21.37 -18.34
C TRP A 198 -15.23 -20.85 -18.62
N VAL A 199 -15.50 -20.32 -19.82
CA VAL A 199 -16.83 -19.86 -20.26
C VAL A 199 -17.65 -21.07 -20.73
N ASN A 200 -18.25 -21.81 -19.79
CA ASN A 200 -18.75 -23.17 -20.03
C ASN A 200 -20.27 -23.37 -20.16
N SER A 201 -21.09 -22.31 -20.16
CA SER A 201 -22.55 -22.45 -20.21
C SER A 201 -23.18 -21.79 -21.46
N PRO A 202 -24.01 -22.52 -22.24
CA PRO A 202 -24.82 -21.94 -23.32
C PRO A 202 -25.78 -20.84 -22.85
N GLU A 203 -26.24 -20.93 -21.60
CA GLU A 203 -27.20 -20.00 -20.97
C GLU A 203 -26.51 -18.72 -20.47
N SER A 204 -25.22 -18.79 -20.08
CA SER A 204 -24.41 -17.65 -19.64
C SER A 204 -23.58 -17.00 -20.76
N SER A 205 -23.67 -17.53 -21.98
CA SER A 205 -22.90 -17.10 -23.15
C SER A 205 -23.73 -16.61 -24.33
N GLU A 206 -25.02 -16.37 -24.13
CA GLU A 206 -25.88 -15.75 -25.13
C GLU A 206 -25.29 -14.41 -25.61
N GLY A 207 -24.87 -14.37 -26.87
CA GLY A 207 -24.33 -13.17 -27.52
C GLY A 207 -22.82 -12.99 -27.44
N ILE A 208 -22.09 -13.81 -26.68
CA ILE A 208 -20.60 -13.85 -26.67
C ILE A 208 -20.08 -14.41 -27.98
N TRP A 209 -20.67 -15.53 -28.40
CA TRP A 209 -20.28 -16.26 -29.60
C TRP A 209 -21.06 -15.74 -30.81
N GLU A 210 -20.43 -15.77 -31.99
CA GLU A 210 -21.09 -15.34 -33.21
C GLU A 210 -22.39 -16.10 -33.50
N THR A 211 -23.41 -15.35 -33.87
CA THR A 211 -24.70 -15.85 -34.37
C THR A 211 -24.59 -16.06 -35.89
N GLN A 212 -25.44 -16.93 -36.46
CA GLN A 212 -25.48 -17.17 -37.91
C GLN A 212 -25.76 -15.90 -38.74
N SER A 213 -26.30 -14.85 -38.13
CA SER A 213 -26.61 -13.56 -38.78
C SER A 213 -25.40 -12.65 -38.96
N CYS A 214 -24.37 -12.80 -38.12
CA CYS A 214 -23.20 -11.94 -38.14
C CYS A 214 -22.24 -12.34 -39.27
N LYS A 215 -21.80 -11.38 -40.08
CA LYS A 215 -20.84 -11.58 -41.18
C LYS A 215 -19.40 -11.19 -40.82
N CYS A 216 -19.13 -10.87 -39.55
CA CYS A 216 -17.79 -10.57 -39.10
C CYS A 216 -16.89 -11.81 -39.21
N THR A 217 -15.58 -11.59 -39.28
CA THR A 217 -14.61 -12.68 -39.20
C THR A 217 -14.46 -13.11 -37.74
N PRO A 218 -14.80 -14.36 -37.38
CA PRO A 218 -14.66 -14.87 -36.02
C PRO A 218 -13.19 -14.93 -35.60
N TYR A 219 -12.93 -14.58 -34.34
CA TYR A 219 -11.66 -14.84 -33.69
C TYR A 219 -11.73 -16.13 -32.87
N TYR A 220 -10.81 -17.07 -33.12
CA TYR A 220 -10.79 -18.38 -32.47
C TYR A 220 -9.71 -18.43 -31.39
N LEU A 221 -10.13 -18.62 -30.14
CA LEU A 221 -9.25 -18.83 -28.98
C LEU A 221 -9.28 -20.29 -28.53
N GLU A 222 -8.27 -20.68 -27.75
CA GLU A 222 -8.30 -21.95 -27.04
C GLU A 222 -9.52 -22.02 -26.11
N GLY A 223 -10.27 -23.11 -26.18
CA GLY A 223 -11.56 -23.27 -25.49
C GLY A 223 -12.81 -22.86 -26.29
N SER A 224 -12.65 -22.34 -27.51
CA SER A 224 -13.78 -22.08 -28.41
C SER A 224 -14.52 -23.38 -28.76
N ARG A 225 -15.83 -23.45 -28.53
CA ARG A 225 -16.66 -24.65 -28.81
C ARG A 225 -17.11 -24.71 -30.29
N LYS A 226 -17.86 -25.74 -30.67
CA LYS A 226 -18.52 -25.85 -31.98
C LYS A 226 -20.01 -26.20 -31.78
N LEU A 227 -20.97 -25.49 -32.41
CA LEU A 227 -22.36 -25.96 -32.46
C LEU A 227 -22.48 -27.18 -33.39
N PRO A 228 -23.40 -28.11 -33.09
CA PRO A 228 -23.92 -29.02 -34.09
C PRO A 228 -24.48 -28.22 -35.29
N GLY A 229 -23.98 -28.47 -36.49
CA GLY A 229 -24.48 -27.83 -37.73
C GLY A 229 -23.88 -26.48 -38.12
N THR A 230 -22.86 -25.95 -37.43
CA THR A 230 -22.15 -24.71 -37.84
C THR A 230 -20.63 -24.90 -37.93
N LYS A 231 -19.92 -23.95 -38.56
CA LYS A 231 -18.47 -24.03 -38.82
C LYS A 231 -17.55 -23.69 -37.63
N GLY A 232 -18.08 -23.38 -36.45
CA GLY A 232 -17.31 -23.12 -35.21
C GLY A 232 -17.74 -21.82 -34.53
N TYR A 233 -17.55 -21.70 -33.21
CA TYR A 233 -17.75 -20.42 -32.52
C TYR A 233 -16.43 -19.64 -32.50
N GLY A 234 -16.45 -18.43 -33.02
CA GLY A 234 -15.47 -17.42 -32.63
C GLY A 234 -16.14 -16.30 -31.85
N ALA A 235 -15.34 -15.59 -31.08
CA ALA A 235 -15.75 -14.32 -30.50
C ALA A 235 -15.60 -13.23 -31.57
N SER A 236 -16.44 -12.19 -31.49
CA SER A 236 -16.31 -11.02 -32.34
C SER A 236 -15.03 -10.24 -32.01
N ALA A 237 -14.39 -9.64 -33.02
CA ALA A 237 -13.16 -8.85 -32.88
C ALA A 237 -13.25 -7.79 -31.76
N TRP A 238 -14.34 -7.01 -31.70
CA TRP A 238 -14.54 -5.98 -30.67
C TRP A 238 -14.51 -6.55 -29.24
N LEU A 239 -14.98 -7.80 -29.05
CA LEU A 239 -15.00 -8.45 -27.75
C LEU A 239 -13.58 -8.90 -27.37
N ILE A 240 -12.83 -9.46 -28.31
CA ILE A 240 -11.43 -9.84 -28.08
C ILE A 240 -10.58 -8.62 -27.78
N GLU A 241 -10.73 -7.54 -28.56
CA GLU A 241 -10.05 -6.27 -28.31
C GLU A 241 -10.38 -5.73 -26.91
N TYR A 242 -11.64 -5.80 -26.48
CA TYR A 242 -12.06 -5.41 -25.14
C TYR A 242 -11.42 -6.29 -24.05
N LEU A 243 -11.47 -7.62 -24.20
CA LEU A 243 -10.92 -8.57 -23.22
C LEU A 243 -9.40 -8.40 -23.10
N GLN A 244 -8.70 -8.28 -24.23
CA GLN A 244 -7.26 -8.03 -24.24
C GLN A 244 -6.92 -6.69 -23.59
N ALA A 245 -7.55 -5.59 -23.99
CA ALA A 245 -7.25 -4.28 -23.46
C ALA A 245 -7.59 -4.17 -21.95
N SER A 246 -8.70 -4.75 -21.52
CA SER A 246 -9.08 -4.79 -20.11
C SER A 246 -8.13 -5.66 -19.27
N ALA A 247 -7.65 -6.78 -19.79
CA ALA A 247 -6.61 -7.60 -19.16
C ALA A 247 -5.26 -6.88 -19.06
N GLU A 248 -4.87 -6.11 -20.07
CA GLU A 248 -3.63 -5.31 -20.01
C GLU A 248 -3.72 -4.18 -18.97
N MET A 249 -4.86 -3.50 -18.88
CA MET A 249 -5.08 -2.53 -17.81
C MET A 249 -5.11 -3.18 -16.43
N ALA A 250 -5.68 -4.40 -16.34
CA ALA A 250 -5.61 -5.22 -15.14
C ALA A 250 -4.20 -5.51 -14.69
N ALA A 251 -3.31 -5.76 -15.63
CA ALA A 251 -1.95 -6.09 -15.32
C ALA A 251 -1.12 -4.90 -14.80
N ILE A 252 -1.55 -3.66 -15.06
CA ILE A 252 -0.90 -2.45 -14.51
C ILE A 252 -1.23 -2.30 -13.03
N THR A 253 -2.49 -2.51 -12.64
CA THR A 253 -2.96 -2.46 -11.26
C THR A 253 -3.79 -3.71 -10.93
N PRO A 254 -3.14 -4.87 -10.71
CA PRO A 254 -3.82 -6.17 -10.54
C PRO A 254 -4.49 -6.32 -9.18
N SER A 255 -5.38 -5.38 -8.85
CA SER A 255 -6.11 -5.35 -7.59
C SER A 255 -7.45 -6.07 -7.67
N PRO A 256 -7.87 -6.78 -6.61
CA PRO A 256 -9.24 -7.30 -6.53
C PRO A 256 -10.34 -6.21 -6.56
N ALA A 257 -9.99 -4.93 -6.38
CA ALA A 257 -10.89 -3.77 -6.44
C ALA A 257 -11.15 -3.24 -7.86
N MET A 258 -10.62 -3.92 -8.88
CA MET A 258 -10.72 -3.59 -10.30
C MET A 258 -12.14 -3.54 -10.90
N VAL A 259 -13.18 -3.88 -10.14
CA VAL A 259 -14.57 -4.04 -10.60
C VAL A 259 -15.16 -2.76 -11.22
N ASN A 260 -14.54 -1.60 -10.98
CA ASN A 260 -14.99 -0.31 -11.52
C ASN A 260 -14.51 -0.03 -12.97
N MET A 261 -13.79 -0.95 -13.62
CA MET A 261 -13.32 -0.75 -15.01
C MET A 261 -14.39 -0.97 -16.09
N LEU A 262 -15.59 -1.45 -15.73
CA LEU A 262 -16.76 -1.49 -16.65
C LEU A 262 -17.09 -0.11 -17.23
N ASP A 263 -16.81 0.95 -16.46
CA ASP A 263 -17.09 2.34 -16.85
C ASP A 263 -15.87 3.05 -17.45
N ASP A 264 -14.77 2.33 -17.72
CA ASP A 264 -13.65 2.93 -18.43
C ASP A 264 -14.09 3.32 -19.84
N ARG A 265 -14.39 4.62 -19.99
CA ARG A 265 -14.88 5.23 -21.23
C ARG A 265 -13.94 4.95 -22.39
N SER A 266 -12.65 4.74 -22.15
CA SER A 266 -11.67 4.45 -23.20
C SER A 266 -11.79 3.02 -23.74
N LEU A 267 -12.03 2.02 -22.87
CA LEU A 267 -12.27 0.64 -23.31
C LEU A 267 -13.59 0.53 -24.06
N VAL A 268 -14.66 1.07 -23.47
CA VAL A 268 -16.01 0.98 -24.02
C VAL A 268 -16.11 1.71 -25.35
N SER A 269 -15.45 2.88 -25.50
CA SER A 269 -15.45 3.62 -26.77
C SER A 269 -14.72 2.89 -27.90
N LYS A 270 -13.58 2.23 -27.62
CA LYS A 270 -12.88 1.41 -28.62
C LYS A 270 -13.71 0.20 -29.06
N ALA A 271 -14.32 -0.51 -28.09
CA ALA A 271 -15.21 -1.62 -28.38
C ALA A 271 -16.43 -1.18 -29.21
N LEU A 272 -17.03 -0.03 -28.88
CA LEU A 272 -18.12 0.59 -29.64
C LEU A 272 -17.71 0.92 -31.09
N GLN A 273 -16.53 1.49 -31.31
CA GLN A 273 -16.04 1.81 -32.64
C GLN A 273 -15.91 0.55 -33.52
N SER A 274 -15.36 -0.53 -32.96
CA SER A 274 -15.22 -1.81 -33.66
C SER A 274 -16.59 -2.48 -33.90
N ALA A 275 -17.50 -2.46 -32.91
CA ALA A 275 -18.83 -3.04 -33.01
C ALA A 275 -19.76 -2.30 -34.00
N ASN A 276 -19.59 -0.97 -34.18
CA ASN A 276 -20.42 -0.15 -35.08
C ASN A 276 -20.35 -0.56 -36.55
N ASN A 277 -19.31 -1.30 -36.95
CA ASN A 277 -19.15 -1.80 -38.31
C ASN A 277 -20.10 -2.97 -38.66
N CYS A 278 -20.85 -3.50 -37.68
CA CYS A 278 -21.81 -4.59 -37.87
C CYS A 278 -23.08 -4.36 -37.04
N ALA A 279 -24.24 -4.41 -37.68
CA ALA A 279 -25.54 -4.21 -37.02
C ALA A 279 -25.80 -5.22 -35.88
N ASP A 280 -25.48 -6.50 -36.09
CA ASP A 280 -25.60 -7.54 -35.07
C ASP A 280 -24.67 -7.29 -33.86
N CYS A 281 -23.41 -6.91 -34.12
CA CYS A 281 -22.45 -6.60 -33.05
C CYS A 281 -22.88 -5.37 -32.25
N LYS A 282 -23.31 -4.30 -32.94
CA LYS A 282 -23.83 -3.07 -32.32
C LYS A 282 -25.02 -3.36 -31.40
N TYR A 283 -25.93 -4.24 -31.83
CA TYR A 283 -27.11 -4.61 -31.04
C TYR A 283 -26.76 -5.50 -29.83
N ARG A 284 -25.83 -6.46 -30.00
CA ARG A 284 -25.44 -7.40 -28.92
C ARG A 284 -24.55 -6.78 -27.86
N MET A 285 -23.67 -5.84 -28.24
CA MET A 285 -22.61 -5.33 -27.36
C MET A 285 -23.13 -4.86 -25.98
N PRO A 286 -24.21 -4.07 -25.84
CA PRO A 286 -24.72 -3.66 -24.53
C PRO A 286 -25.13 -4.83 -23.63
N LYS A 287 -25.72 -5.89 -24.20
CA LYS A 287 -26.09 -7.12 -23.47
C LYS A 287 -24.84 -7.84 -22.96
N VAL A 288 -23.83 -8.03 -23.82
CA VAL A 288 -22.57 -8.70 -23.45
C VAL A 288 -21.81 -7.92 -22.37
N LEU A 289 -21.73 -6.59 -22.45
CA LEU A 289 -21.11 -5.76 -21.41
C LEU A 289 -21.82 -5.95 -20.06
N ARG A 290 -23.15 -5.97 -20.06
CA ARG A 290 -23.94 -6.13 -18.84
C ARG A 290 -23.87 -7.54 -18.27
N GLU A 291 -24.05 -8.56 -19.09
CA GLU A 291 -24.30 -9.93 -18.63
C GLU A 291 -23.03 -10.77 -18.56
N PHE A 292 -22.08 -10.58 -19.48
CA PHE A 292 -20.83 -11.34 -19.46
C PHE A 292 -19.70 -10.58 -18.77
N ILE A 293 -19.45 -9.34 -19.16
CA ILE A 293 -18.29 -8.61 -18.64
C ILE A 293 -18.43 -8.36 -17.13
N SER A 294 -19.62 -7.93 -16.68
CA SER A 294 -19.82 -7.62 -15.27
C SER A 294 -19.92 -8.84 -14.35
N THR A 295 -20.56 -9.92 -14.81
CA THR A 295 -20.89 -11.07 -13.95
C THR A 295 -19.89 -12.23 -14.06
N GLN A 296 -19.10 -12.29 -15.13
CA GLN A 296 -18.21 -13.42 -15.43
C GLN A 296 -16.77 -12.97 -15.64
N TRP A 297 -16.52 -12.01 -16.55
CA TRP A 297 -15.15 -11.61 -16.90
C TRP A 297 -14.36 -11.03 -15.72
N TRP A 298 -14.87 -9.98 -15.08
CA TRP A 298 -14.16 -9.36 -13.95
C TRP A 298 -14.03 -10.28 -12.73
N PRO A 299 -15.08 -11.05 -12.34
CA PRO A 299 -14.94 -12.07 -11.31
C PRO A 299 -13.89 -13.14 -11.66
N HIS A 300 -13.77 -13.54 -12.92
CA HIS A 300 -12.74 -14.47 -13.37
C HIS A 300 -11.33 -13.88 -13.20
N ILE A 301 -11.06 -12.67 -13.70
CA ILE A 301 -9.77 -11.98 -13.48
C ILE A 301 -9.44 -11.90 -11.99
N LYS A 302 -10.40 -11.47 -11.16
CA LYS A 302 -10.23 -11.37 -9.72
C LYS A 302 -9.87 -12.72 -9.10
N SER A 303 -10.49 -13.80 -9.56
CA SER A 303 -10.19 -15.16 -9.11
C SER A 303 -8.79 -15.59 -9.51
N GLU A 304 -8.36 -15.36 -10.76
CA GLU A 304 -7.01 -15.72 -11.21
C GLU A 304 -5.92 -14.97 -10.45
N ILE A 305 -6.09 -13.67 -10.21
CA ILE A 305 -5.17 -12.87 -9.39
C ILE A 305 -5.12 -13.40 -7.95
N ALA A 306 -6.27 -13.78 -7.37
CA ALA A 306 -6.35 -14.25 -5.99
C ALA A 306 -5.63 -15.59 -5.76
N LYS A 307 -5.47 -16.43 -6.79
CA LYS A 307 -4.70 -17.68 -6.74
C LYS A 307 -3.20 -17.45 -6.64
N VAL A 308 -2.71 -16.26 -6.97
CA VAL A 308 -1.28 -15.94 -6.86
C VAL A 308 -0.92 -15.76 -5.39
N GLU A 309 -0.12 -16.69 -4.88
CA GLU A 309 0.37 -16.65 -3.51
C GLU A 309 1.51 -15.65 -3.34
N LEU A 310 1.41 -14.87 -2.26
CA LEU A 310 2.49 -14.04 -1.75
C LEU A 310 3.27 -14.86 -0.73
N ASP A 311 4.51 -15.19 -1.06
CA ASP A 311 5.43 -15.78 -0.10
C ASP A 311 5.96 -14.69 0.84
N LEU A 312 5.46 -14.71 2.07
CA LEU A 312 5.81 -13.73 3.08
C LEU A 312 7.16 -14.02 3.72
N GLU A 313 7.59 -15.27 3.77
CA GLU A 313 8.89 -15.61 4.39
C GLU A 313 10.02 -14.90 3.65
N ILE A 314 9.86 -14.74 2.33
CA ILE A 314 10.83 -14.04 1.49
C ILE A 314 10.80 -12.53 1.71
N LEU A 315 9.65 -11.92 2.05
CA LEU A 315 9.56 -10.49 2.37
C LEU A 315 10.34 -10.10 3.64
N PHE A 316 10.63 -11.07 4.50
CA PHE A 316 11.38 -10.87 5.76
C PHE A 316 12.75 -11.57 5.76
N SER A 317 13.15 -12.19 4.63
CA SER A 317 14.48 -12.79 4.50
C SER A 317 15.55 -11.70 4.49
N GLN A 318 16.55 -11.84 5.37
CA GLN A 318 17.67 -10.91 5.52
C GLN A 318 18.75 -11.14 4.46
#